data_AF-A0A432JVE4-F1
#
_entry.id   AF-A0A432JVE4-F1
#
_cell.length_a   1.000
_cell.length_b   1.000
_cell.length_c   1.000
_cell.angle_alpha   90.00
_cell.angle_beta   90.00
_cell.angle_gamma   90.00
#
_symmetry.space_group_name_H-M   'P 1'
#
loop_
_entity.id
_entity.type
_entity.pdbx_description
1 polymer ?
#
loop_
_entity_poly.entity_id
_entity_poly.type
_entity_poly.pdbx_seq_one_letter_code
_entity_poly.pdbx_strand_id
1 'polypeptide(L)'
;MSKFRRKSFASDNWAGVCPEVMAAMVEANVDYAPAYGDDKYTELAQLEFKKLFGNQSETYFVYNGTGANILALSNVSHSFNAIICSAEAHVNVDECGGFENTSGAKLIDIPTENGKLTVDMIQPFVDSLRHPHQSVPNVISITQATEVGTVYTNEEIKILADFAHKHGMLLHIDGARIANAVVSQNTDFKTMITDTGADILSFGGTKNGMMFGEAVVFLKPELVNHFELYRKQGMQLHSKMRFISAQFIALLQNDVWKKNALHANKMAQYLAERLNSFP
;
A
#
# COMPACT_ATOMS: atom_id res chain seq x y z
N MET A 1 -37.87 -3.25 11.23
CA MET A 1 -36.78 -4.01 10.56
C MET A 1 -36.40 -3.31 9.27
N SER A 2 -35.17 -2.78 9.26
CA SER A 2 -34.42 -1.99 8.26
C SER A 2 -35.09 -1.62 6.91
N LYS A 3 -35.60 -0.38 6.82
CA LYS A 3 -36.21 0.21 5.62
C LYS A 3 -35.21 0.82 4.60
N PHE A 4 -33.90 0.70 4.78
CA PHE A 4 -32.92 1.14 3.76
C PHE A 4 -31.60 0.35 3.89
N ARG A 5 -31.38 -0.69 3.07
CA ARG A 5 -30.01 -1.07 2.68
C ARG A 5 -29.62 -0.18 1.49
N ARG A 6 -29.38 1.10 1.75
CA ARG A 6 -28.87 2.01 0.70
C ARG A 6 -27.38 1.71 0.53
N LYS A 7 -27.02 1.01 -0.55
CA LYS A 7 -25.62 0.91 -0.96
C LYS A 7 -25.16 2.32 -1.34
N SER A 8 -24.07 2.78 -0.73
CA SER A 8 -23.44 4.07 -1.02
C SER A 8 -22.33 3.88 -2.04
N PHE A 9 -22.07 4.90 -2.86
CA PHE A 9 -20.90 4.97 -3.76
C PHE A 9 -19.82 5.93 -3.23
N ALA A 10 -19.88 6.30 -1.93
CA ALA A 10 -18.95 7.25 -1.34
C ALA A 10 -17.52 6.69 -1.22
N SER A 11 -17.36 5.47 -0.69
CA SER A 11 -16.05 4.84 -0.53
C SER A 11 -16.18 3.34 -0.32
N ASP A 12 -15.19 2.59 -0.79
CA ASP A 12 -14.95 1.18 -0.50
C ASP A 12 -14.66 0.92 0.99
N ASN A 13 -14.18 1.90 1.75
CA ASN A 13 -14.04 1.82 3.21
C ASN A 13 -15.39 1.63 3.94
N TRP A 14 -16.53 1.83 3.26
CA TRP A 14 -17.86 1.63 3.84
C TRP A 14 -18.40 0.21 3.62
N ALA A 15 -17.68 -0.60 2.83
CA ALA A 15 -18.05 -1.98 2.60
C ALA A 15 -17.86 -2.82 3.88
N GLY A 16 -18.62 -3.90 4.00
CA GLY A 16 -18.44 -4.88 5.07
C GLY A 16 -17.30 -5.84 4.79
N VAL A 17 -16.98 -6.67 5.78
CA VAL A 17 -15.99 -7.75 5.69
C VAL A 17 -16.50 -8.86 4.78
N CYS A 18 -15.67 -9.41 3.91
CA CYS A 18 -16.07 -10.55 3.09
C CYS A 18 -16.24 -11.82 3.95
N PRO A 19 -17.15 -12.74 3.57
CA PRO A 19 -17.45 -13.93 4.36
C PRO A 19 -16.22 -14.81 4.63
N GLU A 20 -15.34 -14.96 3.65
CA GLU A 20 -14.12 -15.76 3.74
C GLU A 20 -13.20 -15.23 4.86
N VAL A 21 -13.04 -13.91 4.95
CA VAL A 21 -12.24 -13.26 5.99
C VAL A 21 -12.90 -13.38 7.38
N MET A 22 -14.23 -13.23 7.48
CA MET A 22 -14.94 -13.46 8.74
C MET A 22 -14.78 -14.89 9.24
N ALA A 23 -14.86 -15.88 8.35
CA ALA A 23 -14.66 -17.29 8.71
C ALA A 23 -13.25 -17.54 9.27
N ALA A 24 -12.22 -17.02 8.62
CA ALA A 24 -10.84 -17.16 9.09
C ALA A 24 -10.58 -16.49 10.44
N MET A 25 -11.21 -15.35 10.72
CA MET A 25 -11.13 -14.73 12.05
C MET A 25 -11.81 -15.58 13.13
N VAL A 26 -12.93 -16.24 12.82
CA VAL A 26 -13.59 -17.18 13.74
C VAL A 26 -12.67 -18.37 14.02
N GLU A 27 -12.01 -18.93 13.00
CA GLU A 27 -11.06 -20.02 13.16
C GLU A 27 -9.82 -19.62 13.99
N ALA A 28 -9.32 -18.40 13.80
CA ALA A 28 -8.21 -17.85 14.58
C ALA A 28 -8.60 -17.45 16.01
N ASN A 29 -9.88 -17.46 16.35
CA ASN A 29 -10.39 -17.08 17.67
C ASN A 29 -10.44 -18.26 18.67
N VAL A 30 -9.76 -19.37 18.38
CA VAL A 30 -9.67 -20.52 19.27
C VAL A 30 -8.38 -20.46 20.08
N ASP A 31 -8.48 -20.72 21.39
CA ASP A 31 -7.36 -20.82 22.33
C ASP A 31 -6.37 -19.63 22.34
N TYR A 32 -5.19 -19.88 22.90
CA TYR A 32 -4.10 -18.94 23.07
C TYR A 32 -3.12 -19.01 21.89
N ALA A 33 -2.52 -17.87 21.56
CA ALA A 33 -1.38 -17.78 20.68
C ALA A 33 -0.39 -16.77 21.26
N PRO A 34 0.92 -16.91 20.99
CA PRO A 34 1.89 -15.87 21.34
C PRO A 34 1.49 -14.51 20.76
N ALA A 35 1.89 -13.45 21.44
CA ALA A 35 1.54 -12.09 21.07
C ALA A 35 2.50 -11.50 20.04
N TYR A 36 2.14 -10.34 19.50
CA TYR A 36 3.02 -9.47 18.73
C TYR A 36 3.62 -10.08 17.45
N GLY A 37 3.01 -11.14 16.91
CA GLY A 37 3.41 -11.75 15.64
C GLY A 37 4.27 -12.99 15.75
N ASP A 38 4.59 -13.45 16.97
CA ASP A 38 5.32 -14.71 17.21
C ASP A 38 4.39 -15.94 17.14
N ASP A 39 3.39 -15.87 16.25
CA ASP A 39 2.34 -16.88 16.13
C ASP A 39 2.30 -17.51 14.72
N LYS A 40 1.81 -18.75 14.65
CA LYS A 40 1.75 -19.54 13.41
C LYS A 40 0.94 -18.88 12.28
N TYR A 41 -0.03 -18.00 12.62
CA TYR A 41 -0.83 -17.33 11.59
C TYR A 41 0.01 -16.23 10.95
N THR A 42 0.78 -15.48 11.75
CA THR A 42 1.72 -14.49 11.23
C THR A 42 2.78 -15.13 10.34
N GLU A 43 3.40 -16.22 10.78
CA GLU A 43 4.37 -16.97 9.95
C GLU A 43 3.75 -17.42 8.62
N LEU A 44 2.56 -18.04 8.65
CA LEU A 44 1.89 -18.50 7.44
C LEU A 44 1.51 -17.33 6.51
N ALA A 45 1.01 -16.23 7.05
CA ALA A 45 0.70 -15.05 6.25
C ALA A 45 1.97 -14.49 5.57
N GLN A 46 3.10 -14.40 6.28
CA GLN A 46 4.38 -13.97 5.70
C GLN A 46 4.83 -14.92 4.58
N LEU A 47 4.62 -16.23 4.72
CA LEU A 47 4.89 -17.20 3.66
C LEU A 47 4.02 -16.96 2.41
N GLU A 48 2.74 -16.60 2.58
CA GLU A 48 1.89 -16.24 1.43
C GLU A 48 2.43 -14.99 0.71
N PHE A 49 2.89 -13.97 1.44
CA PHE A 49 3.52 -12.80 0.83
C PHE A 49 4.83 -13.13 0.11
N LYS A 50 5.66 -14.05 0.64
CA LYS A 50 6.87 -14.53 -0.04
C LYS A 50 6.53 -15.23 -1.36
N LYS A 51 5.41 -15.94 -1.46
CA LYS A 51 4.95 -16.52 -2.75
C LYS A 51 4.57 -15.44 -3.77
N LEU A 52 4.01 -14.32 -3.32
CA LEU A 52 3.59 -13.22 -4.20
C LEU A 52 4.76 -12.36 -4.69
N PHE A 53 5.73 -12.09 -3.81
CA PHE A 53 6.76 -11.06 -4.06
C PHE A 53 8.19 -11.60 -4.15
N GLY A 54 8.41 -12.89 -3.87
CA GLY A 54 9.72 -13.53 -3.85
C GLY A 54 10.22 -13.83 -2.44
N ASN A 55 11.09 -14.82 -2.31
CA ASN A 55 11.55 -15.34 -1.01
C ASN A 55 12.34 -14.34 -0.16
N GLN A 56 12.95 -13.33 -0.81
CA GLN A 56 13.69 -12.27 -0.13
C GLN A 56 12.81 -11.16 0.45
N SER A 57 11.51 -11.12 0.12
CA SER A 57 10.62 -10.09 0.63
C SER A 57 10.37 -10.30 2.12
N GLU A 58 10.31 -9.21 2.88
CA GLU A 58 10.00 -9.24 4.30
C GLU A 58 8.73 -8.42 4.56
N THR A 59 7.79 -9.03 5.28
CA THR A 59 6.43 -8.50 5.42
C THR A 59 6.07 -8.28 6.87
N TYR A 60 5.55 -7.10 7.16
CA TYR A 60 5.09 -6.69 8.48
C TYR A 60 3.67 -6.18 8.45
N PHE A 61 2.82 -6.78 9.28
CA PHE A 61 1.42 -6.38 9.39
C PHE A 61 1.24 -5.17 10.31
N VAL A 62 0.36 -4.25 9.90
CA VAL A 62 0.00 -3.01 10.60
C VAL A 62 -1.52 -2.79 10.56
N TYR A 63 -2.03 -1.82 11.30
CA TYR A 63 -3.47 -1.68 11.53
C TYR A 63 -4.22 -1.04 10.35
N ASN A 64 -3.67 0.01 9.72
CA ASN A 64 -4.31 0.77 8.66
C ASN A 64 -3.32 1.32 7.62
N GLY A 65 -3.85 1.89 6.53
CA GLY A 65 -3.05 2.40 5.41
C GLY A 65 -2.11 3.52 5.80
N THR A 66 -2.60 4.48 6.58
CA THR A 66 -1.79 5.58 7.14
C THR A 66 -0.60 5.05 7.95
N GLY A 67 -0.81 4.04 8.79
CA GLY A 67 0.26 3.39 9.53
C GLY A 67 1.25 2.67 8.63
N ALA A 68 0.80 2.04 7.54
CA ALA A 68 1.67 1.40 6.57
C ALA A 68 2.58 2.42 5.88
N ASN A 69 1.99 3.46 5.27
CA ASN A 69 2.71 4.50 4.55
C ASN A 69 3.71 5.24 5.44
N ILE A 70 3.25 5.78 6.58
CA ILE A 70 4.09 6.57 7.48
C ILE A 70 5.27 5.74 7.98
N LEU A 71 5.05 4.49 8.40
CA LEU A 71 6.13 3.66 8.91
C LEU A 71 7.09 3.22 7.82
N ALA A 72 6.58 2.83 6.64
CA ALA A 72 7.40 2.46 5.49
C ALA A 72 8.36 3.59 5.11
N LEU A 73 7.83 4.81 4.96
CA LEU A 73 8.62 5.99 4.59
C LEU A 73 9.54 6.46 5.72
N SER A 74 9.07 6.48 6.97
CA SER A 74 9.89 6.89 8.13
C SER A 74 11.07 5.96 8.38
N ASN A 75 10.92 4.66 8.07
CA ASN A 75 11.98 3.67 8.25
C ASN A 75 13.20 3.90 7.35
N VAL A 76 13.00 4.53 6.19
CA VAL A 76 14.07 4.77 5.19
C VAL A 76 14.44 6.24 5.04
N SER A 77 13.96 7.09 5.96
CA SER A 77 14.12 8.54 5.86
C SER A 77 14.67 9.15 7.14
N HIS A 78 15.50 10.17 6.98
CA HIS A 78 15.94 11.04 8.05
C HIS A 78 15.21 12.38 7.99
N SER A 79 15.25 13.16 9.08
CA SER A 79 14.57 14.47 9.15
C SER A 79 15.08 15.50 8.13
N PHE A 80 16.28 15.30 7.57
CA PHE A 80 16.80 16.13 6.50
C PHE A 80 16.40 15.64 5.10
N ASN A 81 15.66 14.54 4.99
CA ASN A 81 15.21 14.01 3.72
C ASN A 81 13.88 14.61 3.26
N ALA A 82 13.52 14.31 2.01
CA ALA A 82 12.24 14.60 1.43
C ALA A 82 11.68 13.42 0.62
N ILE A 83 10.36 13.26 0.63
CA ILE A 83 9.63 12.28 -0.19
C ILE A 83 8.94 13.03 -1.31
N ILE A 84 9.14 12.59 -2.55
CA ILE A 84 8.45 13.14 -3.71
C ILE A 84 7.17 12.35 -3.96
N CYS A 85 6.03 13.02 -4.04
CA CYS A 85 4.73 12.42 -4.31
C CYS A 85 3.88 13.32 -5.22
N SER A 86 2.74 12.81 -5.70
CA SER A 86 1.74 13.68 -6.35
C SER A 86 1.05 14.59 -5.32
N ALA A 87 0.53 15.73 -5.77
CA ALA A 87 -0.26 16.64 -4.94
C ALA A 87 -1.52 15.98 -4.38
N GLU A 88 -2.06 15.01 -5.11
CA GLU A 88 -3.23 14.22 -4.73
C GLU A 88 -2.89 13.03 -3.82
N ALA A 89 -1.61 12.76 -3.56
CA ALA A 89 -1.17 11.56 -2.84
C ALA A 89 -1.81 11.48 -1.45
N HIS A 90 -2.28 10.30 -1.06
CA HIS A 90 -2.93 10.10 0.25
C HIS A 90 -2.04 10.54 1.42
N VAL A 91 -0.73 10.23 1.35
CA VAL A 91 0.27 10.65 2.36
C VAL A 91 0.35 12.19 2.51
N ASN A 92 0.07 12.94 1.45
CA ASN A 92 0.06 14.40 1.44
C ASN A 92 -1.28 14.98 1.93
N VAL A 93 -2.41 14.40 1.50
CA VAL A 93 -3.74 15.02 1.67
C VAL A 93 -4.53 14.47 2.85
N ASP A 94 -4.54 13.14 3.04
CA ASP A 94 -5.53 12.44 3.87
C ASP A 94 -4.91 11.74 5.10
N GLU A 95 -3.63 12.01 5.40
CA GLU A 95 -2.93 11.46 6.57
C GLU A 95 -2.65 12.49 7.67
N CYS A 96 -3.26 13.68 7.56
CA CYS A 96 -3.22 14.73 8.57
C CYS A 96 -1.79 15.16 8.96
N GLY A 97 -0.88 15.22 7.97
CA GLY A 97 0.55 15.52 8.21
C GLY A 97 1.26 14.50 9.09
N GLY A 98 0.71 13.28 9.20
CA GLY A 98 1.22 12.25 10.08
C GLY A 98 2.63 11.82 9.71
N PHE A 99 2.98 11.84 8.42
CA PHE A 99 4.33 11.55 7.95
C PHE A 99 5.33 12.59 8.46
N GLU A 100 5.10 13.89 8.23
CA GLU A 100 6.03 14.93 8.67
C GLU A 100 6.13 14.99 10.20
N ASN A 101 5.00 14.80 10.91
CA ASN A 101 4.99 14.75 12.37
C ASN A 101 5.84 13.59 12.94
N THR A 102 5.85 12.44 12.27
CA THR A 102 6.54 11.23 12.77
C THR A 102 8.00 11.17 12.34
N SER A 103 8.29 11.50 11.09
CA SER A 103 9.63 11.38 10.49
C SER A 103 10.49 12.62 10.69
N GLY A 104 9.87 13.80 10.84
CA GLY A 104 10.55 15.09 10.72
C GLY A 104 11.06 15.41 9.31
N ALA A 105 10.83 14.52 8.34
CA ALA A 105 11.14 14.72 6.94
C ALA A 105 10.00 15.49 6.25
N LYS A 106 10.27 16.03 5.06
CA LYS A 106 9.33 16.85 4.31
C LYS A 106 8.68 16.05 3.16
N LEU A 107 7.43 16.35 2.82
CA LEU A 107 6.84 16.01 1.52
C LEU A 107 7.14 17.09 0.48
N ILE A 108 7.50 16.68 -0.73
CA ILE A 108 7.58 17.52 -1.93
C ILE A 108 6.50 17.00 -2.87
N ASP A 109 5.38 17.72 -2.92
CA ASP A 109 4.26 17.37 -3.75
C ASP A 109 4.33 18.03 -5.13
N ILE A 110 3.93 17.28 -6.15
CA ILE A 110 3.96 17.72 -7.54
C ILE A 110 2.53 17.64 -8.10
N PRO A 111 1.96 18.74 -8.61
CA PRO A 111 0.65 18.71 -9.27
C PRO A 111 0.64 17.75 -10.45
N THR A 112 -0.42 16.92 -10.55
CA THR A 112 -0.58 15.98 -11.66
C THR A 112 -2.00 16.09 -12.25
N GLU A 113 -2.14 15.86 -13.56
CA GLU A 113 -3.47 15.89 -14.19
C GLU A 113 -4.28 14.60 -13.94
N ASN A 114 -3.59 13.48 -13.75
CA ASN A 114 -4.19 12.15 -13.73
C ASN A 114 -3.70 11.29 -12.54
N GLY A 115 -3.15 11.91 -11.50
CA GLY A 115 -2.60 11.23 -10.32
C GLY A 115 -1.23 10.58 -10.56
N LYS A 116 -0.62 10.74 -11.75
CA LYS A 116 0.60 10.03 -12.13
C LYS A 116 1.81 10.95 -12.26
N LEU A 117 2.88 10.61 -11.57
CA LEU A 117 4.20 11.22 -11.71
C LEU A 117 4.93 10.67 -12.94
N THR A 118 5.74 11.51 -13.56
CA THR A 118 6.70 11.10 -14.59
C THR A 118 8.11 11.58 -14.20
N VAL A 119 9.13 10.97 -14.80
CA VAL A 119 10.52 11.38 -14.58
C VAL A 119 10.74 12.86 -14.88
N ASP A 120 10.16 13.38 -15.97
CA ASP A 120 10.29 14.79 -16.36
C ASP A 120 9.73 15.74 -15.30
N MET A 121 8.68 15.33 -14.58
CA MET A 121 8.12 16.11 -13.48
C MET A 121 9.04 16.10 -12.24
N ILE A 122 9.74 14.99 -12.00
CA ILE A 122 10.57 14.76 -10.81
C ILE A 122 11.98 15.35 -10.98
N GLN A 123 12.55 15.27 -12.18
CA GLN A 123 13.92 15.66 -12.50
C GLN A 123 14.32 17.05 -11.97
N PRO A 124 13.49 18.11 -12.09
CA PRO A 124 13.84 19.44 -11.59
C PRO A 124 14.09 19.48 -10.07
N PHE A 125 13.42 18.63 -9.29
CA PHE A 125 13.58 18.56 -7.83
C PHE A 125 14.87 17.84 -7.42
N VAL A 126 15.32 16.90 -8.25
CA VAL A 126 16.61 16.22 -8.06
C VAL A 126 17.75 17.14 -8.50
N ASP A 127 17.62 17.83 -9.64
CA ASP A 127 18.66 18.70 -10.19
C ASP A 127 18.87 19.99 -9.40
N SER A 128 17.79 20.49 -8.76
CA SER A 128 17.84 21.72 -7.98
C SER A 128 18.49 21.56 -6.60
N LEU A 129 18.92 20.34 -6.24
CA LEU A 129 19.56 20.07 -4.96
C LEU A 129 20.84 20.88 -4.78
N ARG A 130 20.78 21.82 -3.84
CA ARG A 130 21.93 22.60 -3.38
C ARG A 130 22.24 22.22 -1.93
N HIS A 131 23.51 21.89 -1.68
CA HIS A 131 24.12 21.64 -0.37
C HIS A 131 23.59 22.55 0.77
N PRO A 132 23.89 22.22 2.04
CA PRO A 132 22.98 21.69 3.08
C PRO A 132 21.72 22.53 3.41
N HIS A 133 21.32 23.47 2.56
CA HIS A 133 20.21 24.40 2.77
C HIS A 133 18.83 23.81 2.43
N GLN A 134 18.78 22.67 1.74
CA GLN A 134 17.55 22.05 1.24
C GLN A 134 17.44 20.60 1.74
N SER A 135 16.20 20.15 1.98
CA SER A 135 15.91 18.74 2.23
C SER A 135 16.29 17.89 1.02
N VAL A 136 16.87 16.71 1.27
CA VAL A 136 17.40 15.83 0.22
C VAL A 136 16.38 14.75 -0.15
N PRO A 137 15.80 14.76 -1.37
CA PRO A 137 14.96 13.68 -1.87
C PRO A 137 15.63 12.33 -1.71
N ASN A 138 14.94 11.37 -1.08
CA ASN A 138 15.42 10.00 -0.89
C ASN A 138 14.40 8.94 -1.31
N VAL A 139 13.13 9.30 -1.46
CA VAL A 139 12.08 8.37 -1.89
C VAL A 139 11.14 9.05 -2.89
N ILE A 140 10.76 8.32 -3.92
CA ILE A 140 9.59 8.62 -4.75
C ILE A 140 8.45 7.73 -4.23
N SER A 141 7.32 8.33 -3.87
CA SER A 141 6.13 7.61 -3.42
C SER A 141 5.03 7.77 -4.46
N ILE A 142 4.60 6.64 -5.05
CA ILE A 142 3.47 6.59 -5.97
C ILE A 142 2.31 5.79 -5.39
N THR A 143 1.08 6.06 -5.83
CA THR A 143 -0.11 5.30 -5.42
C THR A 143 -0.60 4.42 -6.56
N GLN A 144 -0.92 3.16 -6.27
CA GLN A 144 -1.33 2.16 -7.27
C GLN A 144 -2.51 1.30 -6.78
N ALA A 145 -3.70 1.39 -7.39
CA ALA A 145 -4.16 2.44 -8.31
C ALA A 145 -4.17 3.82 -7.63
N THR A 146 -4.07 4.90 -8.41
CA THR A 146 -4.03 6.28 -7.88
C THR A 146 -5.32 6.67 -7.18
N GLU A 147 -5.29 7.79 -6.45
CA GLU A 147 -6.42 8.39 -5.73
C GLU A 147 -7.58 8.76 -6.67
N VAL A 148 -7.28 9.03 -7.94
CA VAL A 148 -8.25 9.32 -8.99
C VAL A 148 -8.58 8.11 -9.88
N GLY A 149 -8.14 6.91 -9.49
CA GLY A 149 -8.50 5.64 -10.13
C GLY A 149 -7.75 5.31 -11.41
N THR A 150 -6.70 6.06 -11.75
CA THR A 150 -5.78 5.70 -12.85
C THR A 150 -4.77 4.66 -12.38
N VAL A 151 -4.13 3.98 -13.33
CA VAL A 151 -3.22 2.87 -13.06
C VAL A 151 -1.89 3.14 -13.76
N TYR A 152 -0.78 3.02 -13.02
CA TYR A 152 0.53 2.93 -13.63
C TYR A 152 0.69 1.56 -14.29
N THR A 153 1.19 1.55 -15.52
CA THR A 153 1.63 0.33 -16.20
C THR A 153 2.93 -0.16 -15.58
N ASN A 154 3.25 -1.45 -15.78
CA ASN A 154 4.50 -2.03 -15.30
C ASN A 154 5.73 -1.26 -15.82
N GLU A 155 5.67 -0.78 -17.08
CA GLU A 155 6.74 0.02 -17.68
C GLU A 155 6.90 1.38 -16.99
N GLU A 156 5.80 2.08 -16.68
CA GLU A 156 5.89 3.37 -15.98
C GLU A 156 6.45 3.22 -14.56
N ILE A 157 6.06 2.16 -13.83
CA ILE A 157 6.63 1.86 -12.51
C ILE A 157 8.14 1.58 -12.65
N LYS A 158 8.53 0.77 -13.64
CA LYS A 158 9.93 0.45 -13.91
C LYS A 158 10.76 1.69 -14.24
N ILE A 159 10.25 2.58 -15.09
CA ILE A 159 10.94 3.83 -15.44
C ILE A 159 11.19 4.68 -14.19
N LEU A 160 10.21 4.77 -13.28
CA LEU A 160 10.34 5.50 -12.02
C LEU A 160 11.32 4.83 -11.07
N ALA A 161 11.30 3.51 -10.95
CA ALA A 161 12.23 2.75 -10.12
C ALA A 161 13.68 2.91 -10.60
N ASP A 162 13.91 2.71 -11.90
CA ASP A 162 15.22 2.86 -12.53
C ASP A 162 15.75 4.30 -12.34
N PHE A 163 14.87 5.31 -12.47
CA PHE A 163 15.21 6.70 -12.20
C PHE A 163 15.58 6.95 -10.74
N ALA A 164 14.79 6.43 -9.79
CA ALA A 164 15.05 6.55 -8.36
C ALA A 164 16.43 5.97 -8.02
N HIS A 165 16.68 4.72 -8.43
CA HIS A 165 17.93 4.02 -8.13
C HIS A 165 19.15 4.70 -8.75
N LYS A 166 19.03 5.24 -9.98
CA LYS A 166 20.09 6.02 -10.63
C LYS A 166 20.54 7.23 -9.78
N HIS A 167 19.63 7.80 -9.00
CA HIS A 167 19.90 8.95 -8.12
C HIS A 167 20.08 8.56 -6.64
N GLY A 168 20.20 7.27 -6.33
CA GLY A 168 20.35 6.79 -4.95
C GLY A 168 19.08 6.94 -4.10
N MET A 169 17.92 7.10 -4.74
CA MET A 169 16.60 7.14 -4.11
C MET A 169 15.92 5.77 -4.15
N LEU A 170 14.84 5.61 -3.39
CA LEU A 170 13.98 4.43 -3.38
C LEU A 170 12.63 4.72 -4.04
N LEU A 171 11.93 3.68 -4.47
CA LEU A 171 10.53 3.72 -4.90
C LEU A 171 9.62 3.03 -3.87
N HIS A 172 8.75 3.81 -3.24
CA HIS A 172 7.65 3.34 -2.42
C HIS A 172 6.35 3.32 -3.24
N ILE A 173 5.53 2.28 -3.04
CA ILE A 173 4.19 2.19 -3.61
C ILE A 173 3.16 2.14 -2.49
N ASP A 174 2.30 3.15 -2.40
CA ASP A 174 1.02 3.05 -1.68
C ASP A 174 0.09 2.15 -2.50
N GLY A 175 -0.10 0.94 -2.01
CA GLY A 175 -0.90 -0.11 -2.60
C GLY A 175 -2.27 -0.28 -1.94
N ALA A 176 -2.88 0.77 -1.38
CA ALA A 176 -4.21 0.69 -0.75
C ALA A 176 -5.27 0.02 -1.67
N ARG A 177 -5.10 0.12 -2.99
CA ARG A 177 -5.94 -0.54 -4.01
C ARG A 177 -5.12 -1.36 -5.01
N ILE A 178 -4.02 -1.96 -4.56
CA ILE A 178 -3.10 -2.69 -5.45
C ILE A 178 -3.78 -3.86 -6.17
N ALA A 179 -4.70 -4.55 -5.49
CA ALA A 179 -5.47 -5.64 -6.09
C ALA A 179 -6.28 -5.18 -7.32
N ASN A 180 -6.88 -3.99 -7.27
CA ASN A 180 -7.64 -3.41 -8.38
C ASN A 180 -6.74 -3.12 -9.59
N ALA A 181 -5.54 -2.59 -9.35
CA ALA A 181 -4.57 -2.29 -10.41
C ALA A 181 -4.04 -3.56 -11.08
N VAL A 182 -3.70 -4.59 -10.29
CA VAL A 182 -3.18 -5.86 -10.80
C VAL A 182 -4.19 -6.54 -11.72
N VAL A 183 -5.47 -6.62 -11.30
CA VAL A 183 -6.49 -7.25 -12.13
C VAL A 183 -6.89 -6.41 -13.34
N SER A 184 -6.77 -5.07 -13.28
CA SER A 184 -7.08 -4.22 -14.45
C SER A 184 -6.03 -4.32 -15.55
N GLN A 185 -4.77 -4.58 -15.19
CA GLN A 185 -3.66 -4.77 -16.14
C GLN A 185 -3.50 -6.24 -16.57
N ASN A 186 -4.37 -7.14 -16.09
CA ASN A 186 -4.28 -8.58 -16.32
C ASN A 186 -2.87 -9.15 -16.06
N THR A 187 -2.28 -8.74 -14.93
CA THR A 187 -0.93 -9.13 -14.51
C THR A 187 -0.97 -9.80 -13.14
N ASP A 188 0.19 -10.02 -12.53
CA ASP A 188 0.35 -10.52 -11.16
C ASP A 188 1.18 -9.56 -10.30
N PHE A 189 1.15 -9.77 -8.99
CA PHE A 189 1.84 -8.92 -8.03
C PHE A 189 3.36 -8.87 -8.25
N LYS A 190 3.97 -10.02 -8.54
CA LYS A 190 5.41 -10.11 -8.78
C LYS A 190 5.82 -9.27 -9.98
N THR A 191 5.09 -9.42 -11.09
CA THR A 191 5.37 -8.72 -12.34
C THR A 191 5.16 -7.21 -12.21
N MET A 192 4.10 -6.77 -11.52
CA MET A 192 3.79 -5.34 -11.36
C MET A 192 4.70 -4.63 -10.34
N ILE A 193 5.14 -5.34 -9.28
CA ILE A 193 5.81 -4.73 -8.12
C ILE A 193 7.26 -5.19 -7.99
N THR A 194 7.50 -6.49 -7.81
CA THR A 194 8.87 -6.99 -7.61
C THR A 194 9.74 -6.77 -8.86
N ASP A 195 9.23 -7.14 -10.03
CA ASP A 195 10.00 -7.17 -11.28
C ASP A 195 10.19 -5.78 -11.91
N THR A 196 9.40 -4.79 -11.48
CA THR A 196 9.57 -3.39 -11.87
C THR A 196 10.62 -2.67 -11.04
N GLY A 197 11.13 -3.28 -9.96
CA GLY A 197 12.18 -2.71 -9.13
C GLY A 197 11.69 -1.80 -8.00
N ALA A 198 10.40 -1.87 -7.64
CA ALA A 198 9.92 -1.19 -6.43
C ALA A 198 10.68 -1.69 -5.19
N ASP A 199 10.83 -0.82 -4.18
CA ASP A 199 11.60 -1.13 -2.98
C ASP A 199 10.70 -1.50 -1.82
N ILE A 200 9.58 -0.79 -1.66
CA ILE A 200 8.65 -0.95 -0.55
C ILE A 200 7.22 -0.82 -1.05
N LEU A 201 6.33 -1.70 -0.59
CA LEU A 201 4.90 -1.67 -0.89
C LEU A 201 4.09 -1.61 0.41
N SER A 202 3.19 -0.64 0.51
CA SER A 202 2.11 -0.63 1.48
C SER A 202 0.90 -1.36 0.90
N PHE A 203 0.76 -2.66 1.19
CA PHE A 203 -0.24 -3.54 0.61
C PHE A 203 -1.62 -3.41 1.29
N GLY A 204 -2.62 -3.06 0.47
CA GLY A 204 -4.03 -2.89 0.83
C GLY A 204 -4.82 -4.18 1.09
N GLY A 205 -5.21 -4.46 2.34
CA GLY A 205 -6.15 -5.52 2.74
C GLY A 205 -7.57 -5.00 3.01
N THR A 206 -7.70 -3.90 3.77
CA THR A 206 -9.00 -3.39 4.25
C THR A 206 -9.97 -3.10 3.10
N LYS A 207 -9.51 -2.35 2.09
CA LYS A 207 -10.33 -1.96 0.92
C LYS A 207 -10.65 -3.11 -0.03
N ASN A 208 -10.09 -4.31 0.22
CA ASN A 208 -10.34 -5.52 -0.57
C ASN A 208 -11.12 -6.60 0.20
N GLY A 209 -11.83 -6.22 1.27
CA GLY A 209 -12.76 -7.08 1.99
C GLY A 209 -12.31 -7.53 3.38
N MET A 210 -11.16 -7.07 3.87
CA MET A 210 -10.77 -7.27 5.27
C MET A 210 -11.50 -6.30 6.21
N MET A 211 -11.58 -6.65 7.50
CA MET A 211 -12.14 -5.79 8.54
C MET A 211 -11.23 -4.61 8.86
N PHE A 212 -9.93 -4.89 8.94
CA PHE A 212 -8.83 -3.95 9.11
C PHE A 212 -7.54 -4.70 8.81
N GLY A 213 -6.44 -3.98 8.68
CA GLY A 213 -5.12 -4.53 8.52
C GLY A 213 -4.54 -4.29 7.14
N GLU A 214 -3.29 -3.87 7.14
CA GLU A 214 -2.46 -3.67 5.95
C GLU A 214 -1.12 -4.37 6.17
N ALA A 215 -0.31 -4.45 5.12
CA ALA A 215 1.04 -5.01 5.22
C ALA A 215 2.07 -4.06 4.60
N VAL A 216 3.18 -3.84 5.30
CA VAL A 216 4.38 -3.21 4.73
C VAL A 216 5.27 -4.33 4.22
N VAL A 217 5.52 -4.34 2.92
CA VAL A 217 6.34 -5.34 2.23
C VAL A 217 7.62 -4.67 1.77
N PHE A 218 8.74 -5.05 2.36
CA PHE A 218 10.07 -4.69 1.89
C PHE A 218 10.50 -5.71 0.85
N LEU A 219 10.74 -5.26 -0.39
CA LEU A 219 11.18 -6.14 -1.49
C LEU A 219 12.68 -6.42 -1.44
N LYS A 220 13.41 -5.61 -0.68
CA LYS A 220 14.83 -5.72 -0.41
C LYS A 220 15.06 -5.87 1.10
N PRO A 221 15.62 -7.00 1.57
CA PRO A 221 15.73 -7.28 3.01
C PRO A 221 16.61 -6.28 3.76
N GLU A 222 17.58 -5.64 3.09
CA GLU A 222 18.43 -4.59 3.67
C GLU A 222 17.66 -3.35 4.11
N LEU A 223 16.45 -3.12 3.59
CA LEU A 223 15.61 -1.98 3.94
C LEU A 223 14.84 -2.18 5.26
N VAL A 224 14.81 -3.39 5.82
CA VAL A 224 14.03 -3.72 7.03
C VAL A 224 14.61 -3.11 8.30
N ASN A 225 15.79 -2.51 8.24
CA ASN A 225 16.58 -2.14 9.41
C ASN A 225 15.75 -1.34 10.45
N HIS A 226 15.59 -1.91 11.64
CA HIS A 226 14.84 -1.36 12.77
C HIS A 226 13.31 -1.20 12.58
N PHE A 227 12.70 -1.75 11.52
CA PHE A 227 11.27 -1.57 11.25
C PHE A 227 10.37 -2.03 12.41
N GLU A 228 10.72 -3.11 13.11
CA GLU A 228 9.94 -3.57 14.26
C GLU A 228 9.89 -2.54 15.39
N LEU A 229 10.96 -1.78 15.59
CA LEU A 229 11.03 -0.70 16.57
C LEU A 229 10.13 0.47 16.14
N TYR A 230 10.22 0.88 14.86
CA TYR A 230 9.31 1.89 14.29
C TYR A 230 7.85 1.45 14.37
N ARG A 231 7.55 0.19 14.07
CA ARG A 231 6.20 -0.37 14.17
C ARG A 231 5.67 -0.34 15.60
N LYS A 232 6.51 -0.66 16.59
CA LYS A 232 6.13 -0.55 18.00
C LYS A 232 5.93 0.90 18.42
N GLN A 233 6.85 1.79 18.05
CA GLN A 233 6.83 3.20 18.42
C GLN A 233 5.70 3.97 17.73
N GLY A 234 5.30 3.60 16.51
CA GLY A 234 4.15 4.17 15.81
C GLY A 234 2.81 3.56 16.21
N MET A 235 2.76 2.79 17.30
CA MET A 235 1.57 2.13 17.81
C MET A 235 0.88 1.19 16.82
N GLN A 236 1.64 0.66 15.84
CA GLN A 236 1.13 -0.29 14.83
C GLN A 236 1.44 -1.76 15.17
N LEU A 237 2.18 -2.04 16.26
CA LEU A 237 2.43 -3.41 16.71
C LEU A 237 1.22 -3.95 17.52
N HIS A 238 0.32 -4.66 16.84
CA HIS A 238 -0.87 -5.21 17.46
C HIS A 238 -0.56 -6.41 18.38
N SER A 239 -1.21 -6.49 19.54
CA SER A 239 -0.94 -7.54 20.53
C SER A 239 -1.42 -8.91 20.06
N LYS A 240 -2.62 -9.00 19.48
CA LYS A 240 -3.20 -10.24 18.95
C LYS A 240 -3.04 -10.30 17.43
N MET A 241 -1.79 -10.37 16.97
CA MET A 241 -1.44 -10.24 15.55
C MET A 241 -2.11 -11.30 14.65
N ARG A 242 -2.33 -12.51 15.17
CA ARG A 242 -3.12 -13.55 14.50
C ARG A 242 -4.40 -13.08 13.81
N PHE A 243 -5.09 -12.06 14.33
CA PHE A 243 -6.33 -11.54 13.73
C PHE A 243 -6.09 -10.66 12.51
N ILE A 244 -4.93 -10.04 12.32
CA ILE A 244 -4.58 -9.41 11.05
C ILE A 244 -4.09 -10.49 10.08
N SER A 245 -3.21 -11.37 10.56
CA SER A 245 -2.60 -12.41 9.73
C SER A 245 -3.61 -13.42 9.18
N ALA A 246 -4.59 -13.87 9.97
CA ALA A 246 -5.63 -14.79 9.50
C ALA A 246 -6.50 -14.19 8.39
N GLN A 247 -6.76 -12.87 8.43
CA GLN A 247 -7.48 -12.19 7.37
C GLN A 247 -6.67 -12.19 6.07
N PHE A 248 -5.36 -11.94 6.13
CA PHE A 248 -4.48 -12.03 4.95
C PHE A 248 -4.39 -13.44 4.39
N ILE A 249 -4.28 -14.47 5.24
CA ILE A 249 -4.30 -15.87 4.80
C ILE A 249 -5.56 -16.14 3.98
N ALA A 250 -6.74 -15.77 4.51
CA ALA A 250 -8.01 -15.97 3.82
C ALA A 250 -8.14 -15.16 2.53
N LEU A 251 -7.61 -13.94 2.53
CA LEU A 251 -7.66 -13.04 1.39
C LEU A 251 -6.78 -13.55 0.24
N LEU A 252 -5.59 -14.08 0.56
CA LEU A 252 -4.58 -14.51 -0.41
C LEU A 252 -4.79 -15.96 -0.89
N GLN A 253 -5.29 -16.85 -0.03
CA GLN A 253 -5.62 -18.22 -0.42
C GLN A 253 -6.90 -18.25 -1.26
N ASN A 254 -6.92 -19.11 -2.29
CA ASN A 254 -8.06 -19.28 -3.20
C ASN A 254 -8.51 -18.01 -3.96
N ASP A 255 -7.59 -17.06 -4.16
CA ASP A 255 -7.83 -15.87 -5.00
C ASP A 255 -9.02 -14.98 -4.56
N VAL A 256 -9.34 -14.96 -3.26
CA VAL A 256 -10.42 -14.09 -2.72
C VAL A 256 -10.13 -12.61 -3.04
N TRP A 257 -8.87 -12.18 -2.86
CA TRP A 257 -8.40 -10.85 -3.23
C TRP A 257 -8.73 -10.49 -4.68
N LYS A 258 -8.57 -11.44 -5.60
CA LYS A 258 -8.72 -11.26 -7.04
C LYS A 258 -10.19 -11.18 -7.41
N LYS A 259 -11.01 -12.08 -6.85
CA LYS A 259 -12.48 -12.09 -7.01
C LYS A 259 -13.09 -10.77 -6.56
N ASN A 260 -12.67 -10.26 -5.40
CA ASN A 260 -13.18 -9.00 -4.85
C ASN A 260 -12.79 -7.81 -5.75
N ALA A 261 -11.53 -7.70 -6.12
CA ALA A 261 -11.04 -6.64 -7.02
C ALA A 261 -11.70 -6.68 -8.41
N LEU A 262 -11.84 -7.87 -9.02
CA LEU A 262 -12.52 -8.04 -10.30
C LEU A 262 -13.99 -7.60 -10.23
N HIS A 263 -14.68 -7.93 -9.13
CA HIS A 263 -16.06 -7.49 -8.93
C HIS A 263 -16.14 -5.96 -8.83
N ALA A 264 -15.29 -5.34 -8.00
CA ALA A 264 -15.26 -3.89 -7.83
C ALA A 264 -15.01 -3.16 -9.16
N ASN A 265 -13.98 -3.58 -9.91
CA ASN A 265 -13.64 -3.00 -11.20
C ASN A 265 -14.78 -3.17 -12.22
N LYS A 266 -15.38 -4.37 -12.29
CA LYS A 266 -16.51 -4.65 -13.18
C LYS A 266 -17.71 -3.75 -12.88
N MET A 267 -18.00 -3.48 -11.60
CA MET A 267 -19.12 -2.61 -11.23
C MET A 267 -18.83 -1.13 -11.53
N ALA A 268 -17.58 -0.68 -11.39
CA ALA A 268 -17.17 0.66 -11.81
C ALA A 268 -17.28 0.85 -13.33
N GLN A 269 -16.80 -0.12 -14.12
CA GLN A 269 -16.94 -0.13 -15.58
C GLN A 269 -18.40 -0.14 -16.01
N TYR A 270 -19.21 -1.00 -15.39
CA TYR A 270 -20.64 -1.04 -15.65
C TYR A 270 -21.30 0.32 -15.40
N LEU A 271 -20.98 1.00 -14.29
CA LEU A 271 -21.50 2.34 -14.02
C LEU A 271 -21.07 3.33 -15.12
N ALA A 272 -19.80 3.35 -15.49
CA ALA A 272 -19.28 4.23 -16.54
C ALA A 272 -19.98 4.00 -17.89
N GLU A 273 -20.14 2.74 -18.29
CA GLU A 273 -20.87 2.35 -19.51
C GLU A 273 -22.32 2.83 -19.48
N ARG A 274 -23.00 2.69 -18.34
CA ARG A 274 -24.38 3.17 -18.19
C ARG A 274 -24.45 4.69 -18.21
N LEU A 275 -23.51 5.41 -17.62
CA LEU A 275 -23.48 6.88 -17.67
C LEU A 275 -23.23 7.39 -19.09
N ASN A 276 -22.32 6.76 -19.84
CA ASN A 276 -22.05 7.10 -21.25
C ASN A 276 -23.23 6.79 -22.20
N SER A 277 -24.24 6.05 -21.74
CA SER A 277 -25.47 5.84 -22.50
C SER A 277 -26.47 6.99 -22.37
N PHE A 278 -26.22 7.95 -21.49
CA PHE A 278 -26.98 9.19 -21.38
C PHE A 278 -26.30 10.32 -22.17
N PRO A 279 -27.09 11.19 -22.82
CA PRO A 279 -26.57 12.32 -23.60
C PRO A 279 -25.91 13.40 -22.75
#